data_AF-A0A6P3XK60-F1
#
_entry.id   AF-A0A6P3XK60-F1
#
_cell.length_a   1.000
_cell.length_b   1.000
_cell.length_c   1.000
_cell.angle_alpha   90.00
_cell.angle_beta   90.00
_cell.angle_gamma   90.00
#
_symmetry.space_group_name_H-M   'P 1'
#
loop_
_entity.id
_entity.type
_entity.pdbx_description
1 polymer ?
#
loop_
_entity_poly.entity_id
_entity_poly.type
_entity_poly.pdbx_seq_one_letter_code
_entity_poly.pdbx_strand_id
1 'polypeptide(L)'
;MFNIQEFNHNLIGYALGDSLTTDDASQLNVAESGAASDDMLYMAKELIKRIKNDPRIDVENHWKLISIMIGVNDFCTNICWNSSPSSILDKHKADLIQVLTTLRENLPRTLISLIPPQHMKTLVVSRKGRPSFTCDLMTNIECSCMFGLKYQSFIPKYYNIMRRWQELDMEISIYPEFQRDDFAVITQAITLDLSIPLASDKYADTTYFTIDCFHYSQKTNARIANGLWNNLLEPVGVKTKSWQDLFERFLCPTSERPYLATLQNSSPREKEE
;
A
#
# COMPACT_ATOMS: atom_id res chain seq x y z
N MET A 1 0.51 8.45 -7.03
CA MET A 1 1.67 8.99 -6.30
C MET A 1 1.23 10.26 -5.57
N PHE A 2 1.65 10.46 -4.32
CA PHE A 2 1.24 11.57 -3.46
C PHE A 2 1.86 12.89 -3.91
N ASN A 3 1.08 13.98 -3.98
CA ASN A 3 1.65 15.31 -4.23
C ASN A 3 1.93 16.04 -2.91
N ILE A 4 2.95 15.58 -2.18
CA ILE A 4 3.45 16.27 -0.96
C ILE A 4 4.25 17.53 -1.35
N GLN A 5 4.54 17.74 -2.65
CA GLN A 5 5.31 18.89 -3.12
C GLN A 5 4.64 20.23 -2.83
N GLU A 6 3.31 20.26 -2.75
CA GLU A 6 2.55 21.45 -2.33
C GLU A 6 2.92 21.92 -0.91
N PHE A 7 3.36 20.99 -0.05
CA PHE A 7 3.77 21.30 1.32
C PHE A 7 5.28 21.39 1.51
N ASN A 8 6.06 20.79 0.59
CA ASN A 8 7.52 20.85 0.62
C ASN A 8 8.10 20.74 -0.80
N HIS A 9 8.50 21.89 -1.35
CA HIS A 9 9.13 21.96 -2.68
C HIS A 9 10.52 21.31 -2.76
N ASN A 10 11.14 20.96 -1.63
CA ASN A 10 12.45 20.31 -1.58
C ASN A 10 12.36 18.77 -1.57
N LEU A 11 11.17 18.21 -1.75
CA LEU A 11 11.01 16.76 -1.86
C LEU A 11 11.71 16.24 -3.11
N ILE A 12 12.33 15.07 -2.96
CA ILE A 12 12.99 14.33 -4.03
C ILE A 12 12.63 12.85 -3.92
N GLY A 13 12.96 12.07 -4.95
CA GLY A 13 12.79 10.62 -4.96
C GLY A 13 11.45 10.11 -5.50
N TYR A 14 10.50 10.99 -5.80
CA TYR A 14 9.27 10.64 -6.53
C TYR A 14 9.57 10.39 -8.01
N ALA A 15 8.79 9.52 -8.66
CA ALA A 15 8.95 9.22 -10.09
C ALA A 15 8.58 10.44 -10.95
N LEU A 16 9.35 10.68 -12.00
CA LEU A 16 9.21 11.85 -12.89
C LEU A 16 8.31 11.61 -14.10
N GLY A 17 7.77 10.39 -14.24
CA GLY A 17 6.88 9.99 -15.33
C GLY A 17 6.58 8.49 -15.28
N ASP A 18 6.00 7.99 -16.37
CA ASP A 18 5.82 6.56 -16.58
C ASP A 18 7.19 5.95 -16.88
N SER A 19 7.71 5.13 -15.96
CA SER A 19 9.09 4.64 -16.00
C SER A 19 9.21 3.26 -15.37
N LEU A 20 10.10 2.41 -15.91
CA LEU A 20 10.54 1.18 -15.28
C LEU A 20 11.56 1.50 -14.18
N THR A 21 11.78 0.58 -13.23
CA THR A 21 12.75 0.84 -12.16
C THR A 21 14.18 0.99 -12.68
N THR A 22 14.49 0.47 -13.86
CA THR A 22 15.78 0.63 -14.54
C THR A 22 15.99 2.02 -15.11
N ASP A 23 14.92 2.79 -15.28
CA ASP A 23 14.99 4.11 -15.87
C ASP A 23 15.30 5.16 -14.79
N ASP A 24 16.13 6.15 -15.13
CA ASP A 24 16.46 7.26 -14.22
C ASP A 24 15.21 8.01 -13.73
N ALA A 25 14.15 8.06 -14.55
CA ALA A 25 12.89 8.69 -14.19
C ALA A 25 12.16 8.02 -13.01
N SER A 26 12.49 6.77 -12.66
CA SER A 26 11.92 6.07 -11.51
C SER A 26 12.38 6.65 -10.16
N GLN A 27 13.55 7.31 -10.14
CA GLN A 27 14.15 7.87 -8.93
C GLN A 27 14.26 6.81 -7.81
N LEU A 28 13.58 7.01 -6.67
CA LEU A 28 13.56 6.05 -5.56
C LEU A 28 12.38 5.06 -5.63
N ASN A 29 11.56 5.12 -6.68
CA ASN A 29 10.51 4.14 -6.88
C ASN A 29 11.11 2.82 -7.38
N VAL A 30 11.11 1.82 -6.52
CA VAL A 30 11.56 0.45 -6.81
C VAL A 30 10.39 -0.53 -6.98
N ALA A 31 9.16 -0.03 -7.15
CA ALA A 31 7.99 -0.87 -7.37
C ALA A 31 8.04 -1.52 -8.77
N GLU A 32 7.80 -2.83 -8.81
CA GLU A 32 7.87 -3.63 -10.04
C GLU A 32 6.54 -4.31 -10.34
N SER A 33 6.24 -4.44 -11.63
CA SER A 33 5.12 -5.26 -12.08
C SER A 33 5.32 -6.72 -11.68
N GLY A 34 4.27 -7.33 -11.12
CA GLY A 34 4.31 -8.73 -10.69
C GLY A 34 5.02 -9.00 -9.36
N ALA A 35 5.61 -7.98 -8.71
CA ALA A 35 6.29 -8.15 -7.42
C ALA A 35 5.34 -8.73 -6.35
N ALA A 36 5.84 -9.69 -5.60
CA ALA A 36 5.15 -10.36 -4.49
C ALA A 36 5.94 -10.21 -3.18
N SER A 37 5.41 -10.77 -2.10
CA SER A 37 6.01 -10.66 -0.76
C SER A 37 7.47 -11.11 -0.70
N ASP A 38 7.85 -12.13 -1.46
CA ASP A 38 9.22 -12.65 -1.49
C ASP A 38 10.22 -11.74 -2.19
N ASP A 39 9.76 -10.82 -3.04
CA ASP A 39 10.62 -9.84 -3.70
C ASP A 39 10.97 -8.65 -2.78
N MET A 40 10.20 -8.44 -1.71
CA MET A 40 10.31 -7.23 -0.88
C MET A 40 11.72 -7.01 -0.32
N LEU A 41 12.41 -8.07 0.10
CA LEU A 41 13.77 -7.92 0.65
C LEU A 41 14.76 -7.42 -0.40
N TYR A 42 14.63 -7.90 -1.63
CA TYR A 42 15.45 -7.43 -2.75
C TYR A 42 15.13 -5.96 -3.04
N MET A 43 13.85 -5.61 -3.15
CA MET A 43 13.39 -4.23 -3.38
C MET A 43 13.89 -3.28 -2.28
N ALA A 44 13.82 -3.69 -1.01
CA ALA A 44 14.32 -2.90 0.11
C ALA A 44 15.83 -2.64 0.02
N LYS A 45 16.62 -3.68 -0.34
CA LYS A 45 18.07 -3.54 -0.54
C LYS A 45 18.41 -2.63 -1.72
N GLU A 46 17.67 -2.72 -2.82
CA GLU A 46 17.84 -1.84 -3.96
C GLU A 46 17.49 -0.39 -3.62
N LEU A 47 16.39 -0.16 -2.88
CA LEU A 47 16.03 1.17 -2.37
C LEU A 47 17.13 1.75 -1.46
N ILE A 48 17.65 0.96 -0.51
CA ILE A 48 18.76 1.37 0.36
C ILE A 48 19.98 1.76 -0.47
N LYS A 49 20.33 0.95 -1.48
CA LYS A 49 21.46 1.23 -2.38
C LYS A 49 21.25 2.53 -3.14
N ARG A 50 20.06 2.77 -3.70
CA ARG A 50 19.73 4.03 -4.40
C ARG A 50 19.84 5.23 -3.46
N ILE A 51 19.27 5.13 -2.26
CA ILE A 51 19.33 6.20 -1.26
C ILE A 51 20.78 6.52 -0.87
N LYS A 52 21.61 5.51 -0.61
CA LYS A 52 23.01 5.70 -0.20
C LYS A 52 23.91 6.23 -1.32
N ASN A 53 23.54 6.02 -2.58
CA ASN A 53 24.32 6.46 -3.74
C ASN A 53 23.83 7.78 -4.35
N ASP A 54 22.68 8.30 -3.92
CA ASP A 54 22.14 9.55 -4.42
C ASP A 54 22.81 10.75 -3.70
N PRO A 55 23.61 11.57 -4.39
CA PRO A 55 24.33 12.68 -3.77
C PRO A 55 23.42 13.79 -3.23
N ARG A 56 22.12 13.78 -3.58
CA ARG A 56 21.13 14.74 -3.06
C ARG A 56 20.63 14.36 -1.67
N ILE A 57 20.89 13.14 -1.20
CA ILE A 57 20.34 12.62 0.04
C ILE A 57 21.43 12.54 1.11
N ASP A 58 21.29 13.36 2.15
CA ASP A 58 21.99 13.13 3.41
C ASP A 58 21.29 12.00 4.17
N VAL A 59 21.86 10.80 4.11
CA VAL A 59 21.29 9.59 4.73
C VAL A 59 21.16 9.72 6.25
N GLU A 60 21.98 10.51 6.92
CA GLU A 60 21.90 10.64 8.38
C GLU A 60 20.90 11.72 8.80
N ASN A 61 20.76 12.78 8.00
CA ASN A 61 19.99 13.96 8.40
C ASN A 61 18.63 14.11 7.72
N HIS A 62 18.45 13.64 6.50
CA HIS A 62 17.16 13.74 5.83
C HIS A 62 16.17 12.70 6.34
N TRP A 63 14.91 13.12 6.53
CA TRP A 63 13.80 12.21 6.79
C TRP A 63 13.36 11.50 5.50
N LYS A 64 13.06 10.20 5.60
CA LYS A 64 12.52 9.39 4.49
C LYS A 64 11.10 8.99 4.85
N LEU A 65 10.18 9.15 3.90
CA LEU A 65 8.87 8.52 3.94
C LEU A 65 8.85 7.39 2.91
N ILE A 66 8.80 6.14 3.37
CA ILE A 66 8.80 4.97 2.49
C ILE A 66 7.41 4.33 2.55
N SER A 67 6.73 4.23 1.41
CA SER A 67 5.46 3.53 1.31
C SER A 67 5.67 2.08 0.87
N ILE A 68 5.06 1.14 1.60
CA ILE A 68 5.11 -0.29 1.26
C ILE A 68 3.67 -0.77 1.07
N MET A 69 3.35 -1.28 -0.12
CA MET A 69 2.08 -1.94 -0.44
C MET A 69 2.40 -3.16 -1.30
N ILE A 70 2.19 -4.36 -0.75
CA ILE A 70 2.46 -5.64 -1.43
C ILE A 70 1.33 -6.62 -1.11
N GLY A 71 1.21 -7.72 -1.87
CA GLY A 71 0.29 -8.82 -1.55
C GLY A 71 -0.77 -9.08 -2.63
N VAL A 72 -1.04 -8.15 -3.54
CA VAL A 72 -2.02 -8.38 -4.61
C VAL A 72 -1.60 -9.55 -5.49
N ASN A 73 -0.33 -9.62 -5.91
CA ASN A 73 0.19 -10.72 -6.71
C ASN A 73 0.28 -12.03 -5.92
N ASP A 74 0.62 -11.96 -4.63
CA ASP A 74 0.55 -13.12 -3.72
C ASP A 74 -0.82 -13.82 -3.77
N PHE A 75 -1.89 -13.03 -3.84
CA PHE A 75 -3.26 -13.53 -3.94
C PHE A 75 -3.73 -13.82 -5.36
N CYS A 76 -3.25 -13.08 -6.35
CA CYS A 76 -3.69 -13.18 -7.72
C CYS A 76 -3.01 -14.32 -8.49
N THR A 77 -1.73 -14.57 -8.22
CA THR A 77 -0.93 -15.52 -8.98
C THR A 77 -0.37 -16.65 -8.12
N ASN A 78 -0.16 -16.48 -6.80
CA ASN A 78 0.63 -17.44 -6.02
C ASN A 78 -0.20 -18.35 -5.09
N ILE A 79 -1.22 -17.80 -4.42
CA ILE A 79 -1.98 -18.50 -3.36
C ILE A 79 -2.58 -19.84 -3.78
N CYS A 80 -2.94 -19.99 -5.07
CA CYS A 80 -3.59 -21.19 -5.59
C CYS A 80 -2.64 -22.32 -6.01
N TRP A 81 -1.32 -22.08 -6.01
CA TRP A 81 -0.31 -23.10 -6.29
C TRP A 81 0.19 -23.81 -5.03
N ASN A 82 -0.14 -23.26 -3.86
CA ASN A 82 0.27 -23.83 -2.58
C ASN A 82 -0.76 -24.85 -2.08
N SER A 83 -0.30 -26.05 -1.69
CA SER A 83 -1.16 -27.09 -1.11
C SER A 83 -1.80 -26.63 0.22
N SER A 84 -1.14 -25.73 0.95
CA SER A 84 -1.68 -25.02 2.10
C SER A 84 -1.68 -23.50 1.84
N PRO A 85 -2.77 -22.95 1.27
CA PRO A 85 -2.88 -21.52 0.96
C PRO A 85 -2.59 -20.59 2.15
N SER A 86 -2.91 -21.03 3.38
CA SER A 86 -2.69 -20.24 4.60
C SER A 86 -1.22 -20.05 4.94
N SER A 87 -0.30 -20.90 4.45
CA SER A 87 1.15 -20.78 4.71
C SER A 87 1.76 -19.49 4.16
N ILE A 88 1.08 -18.83 3.21
CA ILE A 88 1.49 -17.53 2.69
C ILE A 88 1.54 -16.45 3.78
N LEU A 89 0.74 -16.60 4.84
CA LEU A 89 0.69 -15.67 5.98
C LEU A 89 1.98 -15.73 6.81
N ASP A 90 2.46 -16.94 7.12
CA ASP A 90 3.67 -17.12 7.91
C ASP A 90 4.90 -16.66 7.12
N LYS A 91 4.95 -16.96 5.82
CA LYS A 91 6.00 -16.47 4.91
C LYS A 91 6.00 -14.95 4.85
N HIS A 92 4.85 -14.33 4.60
CA HIS A 92 4.75 -12.88 4.54
C HIS A 92 5.15 -12.19 5.84
N LYS A 93 4.70 -12.73 6.98
CA LYS A 93 5.12 -12.22 8.30
C LYS A 93 6.64 -12.22 8.44
N ALA A 94 7.30 -13.32 8.08
CA ALA A 94 8.76 -13.42 8.14
C ALA A 94 9.43 -12.41 7.20
N ASP A 95 8.98 -12.33 5.94
CA ASP A 95 9.53 -11.43 4.92
C ASP A 95 9.37 -9.96 5.34
N LEU A 96 8.19 -9.56 5.81
CA LEU A 96 7.92 -8.18 6.22
C LEU A 96 8.76 -7.78 7.44
N ILE A 97 8.86 -8.64 8.46
CA ILE A 97 9.73 -8.38 9.62
C ILE A 97 11.19 -8.21 9.17
N GLN A 98 11.67 -9.05 8.25
CA GLN A 98 13.02 -8.96 7.73
C GLN A 98 13.27 -7.67 6.94
N VAL A 99 12.31 -7.25 6.12
CA VAL A 99 12.34 -6.00 5.35
C VAL A 99 12.39 -4.79 6.28
N LEU A 100 11.47 -4.71 7.24
CA LEU A 100 11.40 -3.59 8.20
C LEU A 100 12.67 -3.51 9.06
N THR A 101 13.20 -4.67 9.48
CA THR A 101 14.49 -4.76 10.19
C THR A 101 15.62 -4.22 9.32
N THR A 102 15.71 -4.66 8.07
CA THR A 102 16.75 -4.23 7.13
C THR A 102 16.70 -2.72 6.88
N LEU A 103 15.51 -2.16 6.68
CA LEU A 103 15.32 -0.72 6.50
C LEU A 103 15.71 0.06 7.75
N ARG A 104 15.27 -0.37 8.93
CA ARG A 104 15.60 0.25 10.22
C ARG A 104 17.09 0.28 10.49
N GLU A 105 17.81 -0.78 10.15
CA GLU A 105 19.26 -0.89 10.37
C GLU A 105 20.10 -0.07 9.38
N ASN A 106 19.52 0.34 8.25
CA ASN A 106 20.26 0.99 7.17
C ASN A 106 19.86 2.43 6.88
N LEU A 107 18.67 2.86 7.33
CA LEU A 107 18.09 4.16 7.00
C LEU A 107 17.55 4.83 8.28
N PRO A 108 18.37 5.61 9.00
CA PRO A 108 17.87 6.41 10.12
C PRO A 108 16.91 7.49 9.62
N ARG A 109 16.12 8.08 10.53
CA ARG A 109 15.09 9.10 10.23
C ARG A 109 14.12 8.61 9.15
N THR A 110 13.50 7.46 9.39
CA THR A 110 12.59 6.84 8.41
C THR A 110 11.21 6.60 9.00
N LEU A 111 10.19 7.09 8.31
CA LEU A 111 8.79 6.74 8.57
C LEU A 111 8.34 5.76 7.49
N ILE A 112 8.00 4.54 7.89
CA ILE A 112 7.40 3.54 7.01
C ILE A 112 5.89 3.72 7.03
N SER A 113 5.33 3.97 5.86
CA SER A 113 3.90 3.99 5.59
C SER A 113 3.51 2.62 5.04
N LEU A 114 3.14 1.69 5.93
CA LEU A 114 2.73 0.33 5.57
C LEU A 114 1.25 0.34 5.17
N ILE A 115 0.96 -0.05 3.94
CA ILE A 115 -0.37 -0.01 3.35
C ILE A 115 -0.79 -1.45 3.08
N PRO A 116 -1.69 -2.03 3.90
CA PRO A 116 -2.23 -3.35 3.60
C PRO A 116 -2.87 -3.37 2.19
N PRO A 117 -2.70 -4.43 1.40
CA PRO A 117 -3.27 -4.46 0.05
C PRO A 117 -4.80 -4.43 0.10
N GLN A 118 -5.45 -3.91 -0.94
CA GLN A 118 -6.89 -3.98 -1.04
C GLN A 118 -7.38 -5.43 -1.03
N HIS A 119 -8.54 -5.68 -0.44
CA HIS A 119 -9.13 -7.00 -0.42
C HIS A 119 -9.68 -7.38 -1.81
N MET A 120 -9.26 -8.50 -2.40
CA MET A 120 -9.61 -8.86 -3.79
C MET A 120 -11.11 -9.05 -4.06
N LYS A 121 -11.92 -9.23 -3.01
CA LYS A 121 -13.39 -9.19 -3.11
C LYS A 121 -13.88 -7.93 -3.81
N THR A 122 -13.25 -6.78 -3.58
CA THR A 122 -13.62 -5.51 -4.22
C THR A 122 -13.53 -5.60 -5.74
N LEU A 123 -12.45 -6.22 -6.25
CA LEU A 123 -12.24 -6.46 -7.68
C LEU A 123 -13.19 -7.54 -8.22
N VAL A 124 -13.32 -8.68 -7.54
CA VAL A 124 -14.21 -9.77 -7.99
C VAL A 124 -15.67 -9.30 -8.05
N VAL A 125 -16.11 -8.49 -7.08
CA VAL A 125 -17.47 -7.92 -7.08
C VAL A 125 -17.64 -6.86 -8.16
N SER A 126 -16.63 -6.04 -8.46
CA SER A 126 -16.75 -5.01 -9.50
C SER A 126 -16.96 -5.58 -10.91
N ARG A 127 -16.52 -6.82 -11.14
CA ARG A 127 -16.72 -7.53 -12.42
C ARG A 127 -18.11 -8.15 -12.58
N LYS A 128 -18.90 -8.30 -11.50
CA LYS A 128 -20.23 -8.92 -11.57
C LYS A 128 -21.20 -8.08 -12.42
N GLY A 129 -21.81 -8.72 -13.42
CA GLY A 129 -22.74 -8.04 -14.33
C GLY A 129 -22.09 -7.12 -15.36
N ARG A 130 -20.75 -7.17 -15.50
CA ARG A 130 -19.95 -6.39 -16.47
C ARG A 130 -19.24 -7.32 -17.47
N PRO A 131 -19.95 -8.14 -18.27
CA PRO A 131 -19.30 -9.06 -19.21
C PRO A 131 -18.42 -8.29 -20.21
N SER A 132 -17.18 -8.73 -20.40
CA SER A 132 -16.24 -8.11 -21.33
C SER A 132 -15.14 -9.10 -21.65
N PHE A 133 -15.01 -9.47 -22.92
CA PHE A 133 -13.99 -10.42 -23.37
C PHE A 133 -12.57 -9.98 -22.96
N THR A 134 -12.24 -8.70 -23.18
CA THR A 134 -10.93 -8.15 -22.82
C THR A 134 -10.69 -8.23 -21.33
N CYS A 135 -11.64 -7.79 -20.52
CA CYS A 135 -11.48 -7.83 -19.07
C CYS A 135 -11.38 -9.27 -18.56
N ASP A 136 -12.20 -10.18 -19.08
CA ASP A 136 -12.23 -11.57 -18.64
C ASP A 136 -10.93 -12.30 -19.04
N LEU A 137 -10.35 -11.98 -20.21
CA LEU A 137 -9.02 -12.44 -20.60
C LEU A 137 -7.93 -11.89 -19.65
N MET A 138 -7.90 -10.57 -19.45
CA MET A 138 -6.86 -9.91 -18.66
C MET A 138 -6.91 -10.32 -17.18
N THR A 139 -8.08 -10.38 -16.55
CA THR A 139 -8.18 -10.81 -15.15
C THR A 139 -7.84 -12.29 -14.96
N ASN A 140 -8.05 -13.14 -15.97
CA ASN A 140 -7.58 -14.53 -15.92
C ASN A 140 -6.07 -14.65 -16.08
N ILE A 141 -5.41 -13.73 -16.80
CA ILE A 141 -3.95 -13.69 -16.94
C ILE A 141 -3.32 -13.12 -15.66
N GLU A 142 -3.72 -11.91 -15.27
CA GLU A 142 -3.12 -11.16 -14.17
C GLU A 142 -3.53 -11.70 -12.79
N CYS A 143 -4.71 -12.30 -12.67
CA CYS A 143 -5.29 -12.71 -11.39
C CYS A 143 -6.00 -14.07 -11.45
N SER A 144 -5.33 -15.04 -12.08
CA SER A 144 -5.82 -16.40 -12.32
C SER A 144 -6.36 -17.11 -11.06
N CYS A 145 -5.75 -16.94 -9.89
CA CYS A 145 -6.19 -17.57 -8.65
C CYS A 145 -7.56 -17.06 -8.16
N MET A 146 -7.96 -15.86 -8.58
CA MET A 146 -9.22 -15.23 -8.17
C MET A 146 -10.35 -15.37 -9.21
N PHE A 147 -9.99 -15.40 -10.49
CA PHE A 147 -10.95 -15.43 -11.60
C PHE A 147 -11.04 -16.77 -12.33
N GLY A 148 -10.03 -17.62 -12.20
CA GLY A 148 -10.00 -18.94 -12.85
C GLY A 148 -11.08 -19.86 -12.30
N LEU A 149 -11.87 -20.47 -13.19
CA LEU A 149 -12.97 -21.38 -12.84
C LEU A 149 -12.52 -22.53 -11.93
N LYS A 150 -11.27 -23.01 -12.12
CA LYS A 150 -10.66 -24.06 -11.29
C LYS A 150 -10.61 -23.72 -9.80
N TYR A 151 -10.52 -22.43 -9.45
CA TYR A 151 -10.29 -21.97 -8.08
C TYR A 151 -11.53 -21.38 -7.41
N GLN A 152 -12.68 -21.36 -8.10
CA GLN A 152 -13.89 -20.68 -7.65
C GLN A 152 -14.38 -21.16 -6.27
N SER A 153 -14.25 -22.45 -5.96
CA SER A 153 -14.64 -23.03 -4.67
C SER A 153 -13.72 -22.62 -3.51
N PHE A 154 -12.50 -22.17 -3.80
CA PHE A 154 -11.52 -21.75 -2.80
C PHE A 154 -11.60 -20.25 -2.47
N ILE A 155 -12.27 -19.44 -3.30
CA ILE A 155 -12.37 -17.98 -3.14
C ILE A 155 -12.82 -17.54 -1.73
N PRO A 156 -13.84 -18.16 -1.09
CA PRO A 156 -14.20 -17.80 0.28
C PRO A 156 -13.06 -18.01 1.28
N LYS A 157 -12.26 -19.07 1.12
CA LYS A 157 -11.07 -19.33 1.94
C LYS A 157 -9.98 -18.29 1.68
N TYR A 158 -9.74 -17.93 0.41
CA TYR A 158 -8.76 -16.91 0.06
C TYR A 158 -9.12 -15.54 0.65
N TYR A 159 -10.40 -15.16 0.65
CA TYR A 159 -10.83 -13.92 1.32
C TYR A 159 -10.51 -13.90 2.82
N ASN A 160 -10.71 -15.01 3.54
CA ASN A 160 -10.33 -15.08 4.95
C ASN A 160 -8.81 -14.95 5.15
N ILE A 161 -8.01 -15.54 4.25
CA ILE A 161 -6.55 -15.41 4.28
C ILE A 161 -6.14 -13.96 4.02
N MET A 162 -6.72 -13.29 3.02
CA MET A 162 -6.43 -11.87 2.74
C MET A 162 -6.77 -10.97 3.93
N ARG A 163 -7.90 -11.23 4.61
CA ARG A 163 -8.25 -10.49 5.82
C ARG A 163 -7.22 -10.70 6.93
N ARG A 164 -6.77 -11.94 7.13
CA ARG A 164 -5.72 -12.24 8.10
C ARG A 164 -4.38 -11.60 7.73
N TRP A 165 -4.05 -11.49 6.44
CA TRP A 165 -2.87 -10.76 5.96
C TRP A 165 -2.93 -9.28 6.34
N GLN A 166 -4.05 -8.62 6.06
CA GLN A 166 -4.25 -7.22 6.42
C GLN A 166 -4.13 -7.01 7.94
N GLU A 167 -4.66 -7.95 8.74
CA GLU A 167 -4.48 -7.95 10.20
C GLU A 167 -3.03 -8.13 10.62
N LEU A 168 -2.27 -9.00 9.95
CA LEU A 168 -0.85 -9.21 10.21
C LEU A 168 -0.03 -7.95 9.92
N ASP A 169 -0.28 -7.26 8.80
CA ASP A 169 0.37 -5.98 8.50
C ASP A 169 0.15 -4.96 9.64
N MET A 170 -1.09 -4.87 10.12
CA MET A 170 -1.46 -3.99 11.24
C MET A 170 -0.76 -4.40 12.54
N GLU A 171 -0.74 -5.70 12.85
CA GLU A 171 -0.09 -6.27 14.04
C GLU A 171 1.41 -5.98 14.03
N ILE A 172 2.09 -6.22 12.91
CA ILE A 172 3.54 -6.01 12.76
C ILE A 172 3.88 -4.51 12.84
N SER A 173 3.01 -3.63 12.30
CA SER A 173 3.25 -2.19 12.33
C SER A 173 3.40 -1.62 13.75
N ILE A 174 2.82 -2.28 14.75
CA ILE A 174 2.84 -1.82 16.15
C ILE A 174 3.92 -2.51 17.00
N TYR A 175 4.77 -3.35 16.41
CA TYR A 175 5.84 -4.02 17.14
C TYR A 175 6.83 -3.00 17.74
N PRO A 176 7.19 -3.11 19.04
CA PRO A 176 8.00 -2.11 19.74
C PRO A 176 9.35 -1.83 19.08
N GLU A 177 9.98 -2.85 18.48
CA GLU A 177 11.27 -2.73 17.81
C GLU A 177 11.22 -1.86 16.54
N PHE A 178 10.02 -1.54 16.04
CA PHE A 178 9.78 -0.65 14.91
C PHE A 178 9.22 0.72 15.32
N GLN A 179 9.32 1.08 16.61
CA GLN A 179 8.82 2.35 17.16
C GLN A 179 9.94 3.08 17.93
N ARG A 180 10.91 3.61 17.19
CA ARG A 180 12.05 4.41 17.67
C ARG A 180 11.86 5.88 17.34
N ASP A 181 12.60 6.75 18.03
CA ASP A 181 12.57 8.20 17.80
C ASP A 181 12.99 8.60 16.37
N ASP A 182 13.85 7.80 15.76
CA ASP A 182 14.37 7.98 14.40
C ASP A 182 13.80 6.98 13.39
N PHE A 183 12.92 6.07 13.80
CA PHE A 183 12.33 5.07 12.91
C PHE A 183 10.97 4.62 13.41
N ALA A 184 9.91 4.82 12.62
CA ALA A 184 8.57 4.38 12.98
C ALA A 184 7.87 3.69 11.82
N VAL A 185 7.06 2.67 12.11
CA VAL A 185 6.13 2.07 11.14
C VAL A 185 4.71 2.50 11.50
N ILE A 186 3.97 2.94 10.49
CA ILE A 186 2.56 3.32 10.64
C ILE A 186 1.73 2.62 9.56
N THR A 187 0.64 1.99 10.00
CA THR A 187 -0.36 1.46 9.06
C THR A 187 -1.14 2.60 8.42
N GLN A 188 -1.35 2.58 7.11
CA GLN A 188 -2.40 3.35 6.43
C GLN A 188 -3.56 2.42 6.07
N ALA A 189 -4.69 2.62 6.73
CA ALA A 189 -5.84 1.72 6.66
C ALA A 189 -6.77 1.97 5.47
N ILE A 190 -6.51 3.01 4.66
CA ILE A 190 -7.41 3.50 3.60
C ILE A 190 -7.86 2.46 2.57
N THR A 191 -7.13 1.36 2.42
CA THR A 191 -7.39 0.29 1.45
C THR A 191 -8.23 -0.87 2.01
N LEU A 192 -8.48 -0.91 3.33
CA LEU A 192 -9.08 -2.06 4.00
C LEU A 192 -10.54 -2.29 3.59
N ASP A 193 -11.33 -1.22 3.52
CA ASP A 193 -12.78 -1.25 3.30
C ASP A 193 -13.18 -0.54 1.99
N LEU A 194 -12.36 -0.68 0.95
CA LEU A 194 -12.62 -0.10 -0.36
C LEU A 194 -13.83 -0.73 -1.05
N SER A 195 -14.67 0.12 -1.62
CA SER A 195 -15.76 -0.28 -2.52
C SER A 195 -15.74 0.57 -3.78
N ILE A 196 -16.05 -0.05 -4.92
CA ILE A 196 -16.15 0.65 -6.19
C ILE A 196 -17.55 1.25 -6.31
N PRO A 197 -17.66 2.58 -6.52
CA PRO A 197 -18.96 3.21 -6.73
C PRO A 197 -19.73 2.62 -7.91
N LEU A 198 -21.05 2.69 -7.86
CA LEU A 198 -21.92 2.24 -8.94
C LEU A 198 -22.04 3.33 -10.01
N ALA A 199 -22.12 2.91 -11.27
CA ALA A 199 -22.51 3.76 -12.39
C ALA A 199 -24.04 3.92 -12.45
N SER A 200 -24.52 4.71 -13.40
CA SER A 200 -25.95 4.97 -13.62
C SER A 200 -26.79 3.72 -13.88
N ASP A 201 -26.17 2.67 -14.43
CA ASP A 201 -26.78 1.36 -14.68
C ASP A 201 -26.78 0.43 -13.45
N LYS A 202 -26.37 0.92 -12.28
CA LYS A 202 -26.31 0.21 -10.99
C LYS A 202 -25.27 -0.92 -10.92
N TYR A 203 -24.41 -1.06 -11.92
CA TYR A 203 -23.21 -1.92 -11.86
C TYR A 203 -22.00 -1.10 -11.44
N ALA A 204 -20.92 -1.75 -11.00
CA ALA A 204 -19.69 -1.05 -10.64
C ALA A 204 -19.18 -0.18 -11.81
N ASP A 205 -18.76 1.04 -11.49
CA ASP A 205 -18.20 1.99 -12.45
C ASP A 205 -16.81 1.51 -12.88
N THR A 206 -16.69 1.10 -14.14
CA THR A 206 -15.44 0.56 -14.69
C THR A 206 -14.37 1.62 -14.88
N THR A 207 -14.69 2.92 -14.82
CA THR A 207 -13.72 4.02 -14.94
C THR A 207 -12.73 4.09 -13.76
N TYR A 208 -12.99 3.33 -12.68
CA TYR A 208 -12.07 3.15 -11.56
C TYR A 208 -10.92 2.16 -11.85
N PHE A 209 -10.96 1.47 -12.99
CA PHE A 209 -9.91 0.56 -13.43
C PHE A 209 -9.34 1.00 -14.78
N THR A 210 -8.16 0.50 -15.13
CA THR A 210 -7.60 0.66 -16.47
C THR A 210 -8.28 -0.29 -17.47
N ILE A 211 -7.81 -0.29 -18.71
CA ILE A 211 -8.37 -1.11 -19.80
C ILE A 211 -8.29 -2.62 -19.53
N ASP A 212 -7.37 -3.06 -18.65
CA ASP A 212 -7.25 -4.45 -18.22
C ASP A 212 -8.29 -4.86 -17.17
N CYS A 213 -9.05 -3.90 -16.63
CA CYS A 213 -10.08 -4.10 -15.61
C CYS A 213 -9.52 -4.72 -14.31
N PHE A 214 -8.22 -4.58 -14.07
CA PHE A 214 -7.47 -5.11 -12.95
C PHE A 214 -6.73 -3.98 -12.21
N HIS A 215 -5.85 -3.26 -12.90
CA HIS A 215 -5.11 -2.14 -12.32
C HIS A 215 -6.00 -0.93 -12.11
N TYR A 216 -5.68 -0.13 -11.10
CA TYR A 216 -6.39 1.11 -10.81
C TYR A 216 -6.14 2.18 -11.86
N SER A 217 -7.19 2.88 -12.27
CA SER A 217 -7.05 4.06 -13.13
C SER A 217 -6.42 5.24 -12.37
N GLN A 218 -6.05 6.29 -13.09
CA GLN A 218 -5.56 7.53 -12.49
C GLN A 218 -6.59 8.13 -11.50
N LYS A 219 -7.89 8.02 -11.81
CA LYS A 219 -9.01 8.46 -10.95
C LYS A 219 -8.95 7.76 -9.58
N THR A 220 -8.76 6.46 -9.57
CA THR A 220 -8.69 5.67 -8.34
C THR A 220 -7.40 5.95 -7.57
N ASN A 221 -6.27 6.01 -8.27
CA ASN A 221 -4.99 6.37 -7.68
C ASN A 221 -5.03 7.76 -7.00
N ALA A 222 -5.72 8.75 -7.59
CA ALA A 222 -5.90 10.06 -7.00
C ALA A 222 -6.71 10.02 -5.68
N ARG A 223 -7.80 9.24 -5.64
CA ARG A 223 -8.61 9.06 -4.42
C ARG A 223 -7.85 8.33 -3.31
N ILE A 224 -7.13 7.26 -3.65
CA ILE A 224 -6.27 6.55 -2.69
C ILE A 224 -5.19 7.51 -2.18
N ALA A 225 -4.54 8.29 -3.04
CA ALA A 225 -3.52 9.25 -2.62
C ALA A 225 -4.06 10.33 -1.67
N ASN A 226 -5.25 10.88 -1.93
CA ASN A 226 -5.92 11.80 -1.01
C ASN A 226 -6.22 11.11 0.33
N GLY A 227 -6.75 9.90 0.31
CA GLY A 227 -7.08 9.17 1.54
C GLY A 227 -5.84 8.78 2.35
N LEU A 228 -4.76 8.36 1.68
CA LEU A 228 -3.48 8.09 2.31
C LEU A 228 -2.88 9.37 2.95
N TRP A 229 -3.02 10.54 2.29
CA TRP A 229 -2.60 11.82 2.88
C TRP A 229 -3.35 12.12 4.17
N ASN A 230 -4.67 11.95 4.16
CA ASN A 230 -5.47 12.11 5.37
C ASN A 230 -5.05 11.12 6.47
N ASN A 231 -4.84 9.84 6.09
CA ASN A 231 -4.36 8.82 7.00
C ASN A 231 -3.01 9.18 7.66
N LEU A 232 -2.09 9.86 6.96
CA LEU A 232 -0.84 10.33 7.57
C LEU A 232 -1.05 11.38 8.69
N LEU A 233 -2.16 12.11 8.66
CA LEU A 233 -2.52 13.15 9.65
C LEU A 233 -3.53 12.65 10.70
N GLU A 234 -4.21 11.54 10.43
CA GLU A 234 -5.15 10.93 11.36
C GLU A 234 -4.41 10.14 12.45
N PRO A 235 -4.78 10.32 13.74
CA PRO A 235 -4.20 9.55 14.82
C PRO A 235 -4.30 8.04 14.58
N VAL A 236 -3.24 7.33 14.96
CA VAL A 236 -3.22 5.86 14.95
C VAL A 236 -4.38 5.33 15.79
N GLY A 237 -5.08 4.31 15.27
CA GLY A 237 -6.28 3.73 15.88
C GLY A 237 -7.61 4.28 15.34
N VAL A 238 -7.62 5.48 14.74
CA VAL A 238 -8.84 6.10 14.18
C VAL A 238 -8.67 6.52 12.71
N LYS A 239 -7.74 5.89 12.00
CA LYS A 239 -7.51 6.14 10.58
C LYS A 239 -8.70 5.70 9.74
N THR A 240 -9.05 6.51 8.75
CA THR A 240 -10.10 6.23 7.78
C THR A 240 -9.74 4.98 6.96
N LYS A 241 -10.71 4.09 6.74
CA LYS A 241 -10.49 2.77 6.11
C LYS A 241 -10.91 2.66 4.65
N SER A 242 -11.49 3.72 4.09
CA SER A 242 -12.01 3.76 2.72
C SER A 242 -11.93 5.18 2.15
N TRP A 243 -11.90 5.31 0.82
CA TRP A 243 -11.85 6.63 0.19
C TRP A 243 -13.20 7.37 0.25
N GLN A 244 -13.13 8.69 0.08
CA GLN A 244 -14.26 9.58 -0.15
C GLN A 244 -14.19 10.14 -1.58
N ASP A 245 -15.09 11.06 -1.94
CA ASP A 245 -14.91 11.79 -3.19
C ASP A 245 -13.65 12.64 -3.14
N LEU A 246 -13.03 12.83 -4.31
CA LEU A 246 -11.75 13.51 -4.40
C LEU A 246 -11.88 14.95 -3.89
N PHE A 247 -10.99 15.35 -2.98
CA PHE A 247 -11.00 16.65 -2.29
C PHE A 247 -12.23 16.95 -1.42
N GLU A 248 -13.16 16.00 -1.21
CA GLU A 248 -14.25 16.17 -0.25
C GLU A 248 -13.70 16.38 1.17
N ARG A 249 -12.65 15.63 1.51
CA ARG A 249 -11.88 15.80 2.74
C ARG A 249 -10.39 15.80 2.43
N PHE A 250 -9.71 16.89 2.77
CA PHE A 250 -8.27 17.02 2.64
C PHE A 250 -7.72 17.66 3.90
N LEU A 251 -7.03 16.88 4.74
CA LEU A 251 -6.51 17.35 6.01
C LEU A 251 -5.24 18.18 5.83
N CYS A 252 -5.11 19.21 6.65
CA CYS A 252 -3.89 20.01 6.78
C CYS A 252 -3.34 19.87 8.21
N PRO A 253 -2.01 19.93 8.40
CA PRO A 253 -1.42 20.03 9.74
C PRO A 253 -1.98 21.25 10.49
N THR A 254 -2.12 21.13 11.81
CA THR A 254 -2.59 22.22 12.68
C THR A 254 -1.50 22.60 13.67
N SER A 255 -1.64 23.74 14.36
CA SER A 255 -0.69 24.11 15.42
C SER A 255 -0.68 23.11 16.58
N GLU A 256 -1.80 22.43 16.85
CA GLU A 256 -1.89 21.39 17.89
C GLU A 256 -1.29 20.05 17.43
N ARG A 257 -1.39 19.75 16.13
CA ARG A 257 -0.86 18.53 15.49
C ARG A 257 -0.12 18.89 14.20
N PRO A 258 1.12 19.41 14.31
CA PRO A 258 1.90 19.84 13.15
C PRO A 258 2.66 18.70 12.46
N TYR A 259 2.68 17.51 13.06
CA TYR A 259 3.47 16.36 12.60
C TYR A 259 2.60 15.22 12.08
N LEU A 260 3.19 14.34 11.28
CA LEU A 260 2.57 13.08 10.87
C LEU A 260 2.29 12.20 12.09
N ALA A 261 1.15 11.52 12.06
CA ALA A 261 0.68 10.71 13.18
C ALA A 261 1.46 9.40 13.28
N THR A 262 2.11 9.20 14.44
CA THR A 262 2.80 7.98 14.87
C THR A 262 2.13 7.42 16.12
N LEU A 263 2.50 6.21 16.55
CA LEU A 263 1.99 5.67 17.82
C LEU A 263 2.28 6.58 19.00
N GLN A 264 3.46 7.20 19.04
CA GLN A 264 3.92 8.02 20.15
C GLN A 264 3.14 9.35 20.28
N ASN A 265 2.66 9.92 19.18
CA ASN A 265 1.99 11.24 19.18
C ASN A 265 0.48 11.19 18.93
N SER A 266 -0.11 9.98 18.86
CA SER A 266 -1.53 9.80 18.58
C SER A 266 -2.42 9.77 19.82
N SER A 267 -1.86 9.46 21.00
CA SER A 267 -2.58 9.53 22.27
C SER A 267 -2.96 10.97 22.63
N PRO A 268 -4.10 11.21 23.29
CA PRO A 268 -4.37 12.51 23.91
C PRO A 268 -3.20 12.85 24.83
N ARG A 269 -2.59 14.03 24.68
CA ARG A 269 -1.67 14.52 25.70
C ARG A 269 -2.50 14.64 26.98
N GLU A 270 -2.13 13.91 28.03
CA GLU A 270 -2.56 14.29 29.37
C GLU A 270 -2.14 15.75 29.54
N LYS A 271 -3.10 16.61 29.86
CA LYS A 271 -2.77 17.99 30.20
C LYS A 271 -1.92 17.92 31.46
N GLU A 272 -0.62 18.14 31.34
CA GLU A 272 0.20 18.51 32.49
C GLU A 272 -0.35 19.85 33.01
N GLU A 273 -1.01 19.79 34.17
CA GLU A 273 -1.37 20.96 34.99
C GLU A 273 -0.14 21.52 35.72
#